data_AF-A0A833M276-F1
#
_entry.id   AF-A0A833M276-F1
#
_cell.length_a   1.000
_cell.length_b   1.000
_cell.length_c   1.000
_cell.angle_alpha   90.00
_cell.angle_beta   90.00
_cell.angle_gamma   90.00
#
_symmetry.space_group_name_H-M   'P 1'
#
loop_
_entity.id
_entity.type
_entity.pdbx_description
1 polymer ?
#
loop_
_entity_poly.entity_id
_entity_poly.type
_entity_poly.pdbx_seq_one_letter_code
_entity_poly.pdbx_strand_id
1 'polypeptide(L)'
;AQAAEDGALGDRAAHVGHHLIGKGRRGLETDVAYRPRLRLRVRRFGYAHATALYLGSIAGLTLLLAGLGSVYARFVGAAPAMQVAAALLLLLPASDFAIAWVQRLAAGLAPPRRLPRLDLSGGLPEDARTLVVVPTLLSSAAEAEELVAHLEVLALGNLDPRIHFALLTDFPDAPSEVMPEDAGILAAAQAGIEELNRRSARSAGERGDRFFLFHRDRQWNPGEGTWMGWERKRGKLEELNRLLRGADDTGLRVRVGDPALLPEVRYCITLDSDTRLPRDAARALVGIIAHPLNRPHVDPELRRVTEGYGILQPRVSVTMASAAGSLFARLYAGHTGVDPYTTAVSDTYQDLFGEGIFTGKGLYDVDAFSAALDGRIPEYTLLSHDLFEGIHARTALVSDVELVDDYPASVLAHARRQHRWVRGDWQILLWLLPWVRNRAGGLERNRLPLISRWKILDNLRRSLVPPATAALLLLAWTALPGSAAVWTAAVLAGLAFPVYPPLLAILAGPDRHLPGRVFLRAAGDELAVALARVGLQLVFLASQAWQMVHAITVTLARLVTRRRLLEWETAARSAARASRAGGRGVRPF
;
A
#
# COMPACT_ATOMS: atom_id res chain seq x y z
N ALA A 1 -35.79 -9.13 13.74
CA ALA A 1 -36.64 -10.26 14.14
C ALA A 1 -36.71 -11.23 12.97
N GLN A 2 -37.51 -10.97 11.93
CA GLN A 2 -37.63 -11.83 10.74
C GLN A 2 -36.30 -12.31 10.13
N ALA A 3 -35.38 -11.42 9.75
CA ALA A 3 -34.07 -11.85 9.20
C ALA A 3 -33.17 -12.64 10.17
N ALA A 4 -33.40 -12.54 11.47
CA ALA A 4 -32.71 -13.33 12.48
C ALA A 4 -33.45 -14.64 12.83
N GLU A 5 -34.75 -14.70 12.55
CA GLU A 5 -35.60 -15.90 12.68
C GLU A 5 -35.46 -16.82 11.45
N ASP A 6 -35.29 -16.23 10.26
CA ASP A 6 -35.17 -16.93 8.97
C ASP A 6 -33.70 -17.19 8.55
N GLY A 7 -32.74 -16.51 9.17
CA GLY A 7 -31.33 -16.53 8.79
C GLY A 7 -30.44 -17.34 9.72
N ALA A 8 -29.39 -17.97 9.18
CA ALA A 8 -28.33 -18.57 10.00
C ALA A 8 -27.58 -17.49 10.81
N LEU A 9 -26.96 -17.87 11.93
CA LEU A 9 -26.15 -16.98 12.82
C LEU A 9 -25.00 -16.22 12.11
N GLY A 10 -24.73 -16.50 10.83
CA GLY A 10 -23.76 -15.80 9.99
C GLY A 10 -24.35 -14.83 8.96
N ASP A 11 -25.67 -14.73 8.83
CA ASP A 11 -26.30 -13.83 7.88
C ASP A 11 -26.10 -12.37 8.30
N ARG A 12 -25.48 -11.58 7.41
CA ARG A 12 -25.27 -10.17 7.62
C ARG A 12 -26.59 -9.43 7.86
N ALA A 13 -27.68 -9.86 7.22
CA ALA A 13 -29.00 -9.24 7.37
C ALA A 13 -29.60 -9.43 8.77
N ALA A 14 -29.18 -10.47 9.52
CA ALA A 14 -29.59 -10.71 10.90
C ALA A 14 -28.95 -9.71 11.88
N HIS A 15 -27.78 -9.14 11.54
CA HIS A 15 -27.08 -8.18 12.40
C HIS A 15 -27.71 -6.78 12.34
N VAL A 16 -28.02 -6.18 13.49
CA VAL A 16 -28.66 -4.86 13.59
C VAL A 16 -27.92 -3.76 12.81
N GLY A 17 -26.58 -3.82 12.79
CA GLY A 17 -25.76 -2.87 12.04
C GLY A 17 -26.05 -2.84 10.53
N HIS A 18 -26.54 -3.94 9.94
CA HIS A 18 -26.91 -3.99 8.52
C HIS A 18 -28.02 -2.99 8.19
N HIS A 19 -28.98 -2.86 9.10
CA HIS A 19 -30.13 -1.95 8.97
C HIS A 19 -29.81 -0.54 9.45
N LEU A 20 -28.91 -0.38 10.43
CA LEU A 20 -28.57 0.95 10.96
C LEU A 20 -27.54 1.70 10.10
N ILE A 21 -26.48 1.04 9.65
CA ILE A 21 -25.35 1.67 8.95
C ILE A 21 -24.97 0.97 7.64
N GLY A 22 -25.54 -0.21 7.37
CA GLY A 22 -25.27 -1.02 6.19
C GLY A 22 -26.28 -0.83 5.05
N LYS A 23 -26.33 -1.83 4.15
CA LYS A 23 -27.16 -1.81 2.94
C LYS A 23 -28.67 -1.87 3.23
N GLY A 24 -29.07 -2.49 4.34
CA GLY A 24 -30.47 -2.59 4.78
C GLY A 24 -31.09 -1.27 5.24
N ARG A 25 -30.29 -0.21 5.39
CA ARG A 25 -30.76 1.11 5.85
C ARG A 25 -31.93 1.68 5.04
N ARG A 26 -31.95 1.45 3.72
CA ARG A 26 -33.07 1.91 2.87
C ARG A 26 -34.37 1.14 3.15
N GLY A 27 -34.27 -0.16 3.45
CA GLY A 27 -35.41 -0.98 3.87
C GLY A 27 -35.99 -0.45 5.16
N LEU A 28 -35.14 -0.32 6.20
CA LEU A 28 -35.54 0.23 7.51
C LEU A 28 -36.22 1.59 7.39
N GLU A 29 -35.68 2.51 6.58
CA GLU A 29 -36.28 3.84 6.37
C GLU A 29 -37.65 3.78 5.70
N THR A 30 -37.87 2.79 4.83
CA THR A 30 -39.18 2.57 4.19
C THR A 30 -40.17 2.06 5.22
N ASP A 31 -39.75 1.09 6.06
CA ASP A 31 -40.59 0.48 7.10
C ASP A 31 -41.06 1.49 8.14
N VAL A 32 -40.21 2.46 8.51
CA VAL A 32 -40.56 3.54 9.45
C VAL A 32 -41.12 4.81 8.77
N ALA A 33 -41.41 4.75 7.47
CA ALA A 33 -41.89 5.88 6.67
C ALA A 33 -41.00 7.15 6.75
N TYR A 34 -39.69 6.98 6.93
CA TYR A 34 -38.74 8.08 7.03
C TYR A 34 -38.53 8.77 5.69
N ARG A 35 -38.72 10.10 5.65
CA ARG A 35 -38.48 10.93 4.46
C ARG A 35 -37.16 11.70 4.58
N PRO A 36 -36.09 11.32 3.85
CA PRO A 36 -34.81 11.99 3.95
C PRO A 36 -34.90 13.43 3.42
N ARG A 37 -34.29 14.37 4.16
CA ARG A 37 -34.12 15.78 3.74
C ARG A 37 -33.34 15.87 2.43
N LEU A 38 -33.54 16.94 1.66
CA LEU A 38 -32.87 17.15 0.36
C LEU A 38 -31.34 17.00 0.45
N ARG A 39 -30.71 17.59 1.47
CA ARG A 39 -29.26 17.47 1.72
C ARG A 39 -28.79 16.01 1.82
N LEU A 40 -29.56 15.15 2.48
CA LEU A 40 -29.24 13.72 2.61
C LEU A 40 -29.44 12.98 1.28
N ARG A 41 -30.46 13.34 0.50
CA ARG A 41 -30.68 12.76 -0.85
C ARG A 41 -29.53 13.10 -1.79
N VAL A 42 -29.10 14.37 -1.84
CA VAL A 42 -27.96 14.83 -2.65
C VAL A 42 -26.68 14.12 -2.21
N ARG A 43 -26.43 14.01 -0.90
CA ARG A 43 -25.25 13.29 -0.37
C ARG A 43 -25.27 11.81 -0.79
N ARG A 44 -26.42 11.14 -0.69
CA ARG A 44 -26.57 9.74 -1.12
C ARG A 44 -26.36 9.57 -2.61
N PHE A 45 -26.88 10.50 -3.41
CA PHE A 45 -26.66 10.51 -4.85
C PHE A 45 -25.17 10.67 -5.18
N GLY A 46 -24.48 11.58 -4.49
CA GLY A 46 -23.04 11.77 -4.60
C GLY A 46 -22.24 10.51 -4.31
N TYR A 47 -22.54 9.80 -3.21
CA TYR A 47 -21.88 8.52 -2.89
C TYR A 47 -22.23 7.40 -3.87
N ALA A 48 -23.48 7.34 -4.34
CA ALA A 48 -23.90 6.33 -5.31
C ALA A 48 -23.19 6.49 -6.68
N HIS A 49 -22.81 7.72 -7.04
CA HIS A 49 -22.11 8.05 -8.27
C HIS A 49 -20.68 8.55 -8.01
N ALA A 50 -20.08 8.18 -6.87
CA ALA A 50 -18.81 8.73 -6.43
C ALA A 50 -17.71 8.54 -7.48
N THR A 51 -17.66 7.37 -8.13
CA THR A 51 -16.64 7.08 -9.16
C THR A 51 -16.78 8.01 -10.36
N ALA A 52 -18.00 8.24 -10.85
CA ALA A 52 -18.24 9.11 -12.00
C ALA A 52 -17.96 10.58 -11.66
N LEU A 53 -18.37 11.05 -10.48
CA LEU A 53 -18.10 12.43 -10.04
C LEU A 53 -16.61 12.67 -9.80
N TYR A 54 -15.93 11.74 -9.11
CA TYR A 54 -14.50 11.84 -8.82
C TYR A 54 -13.67 11.84 -10.12
N LEU A 55 -13.82 10.80 -10.96
CA LEU A 55 -13.06 10.70 -12.20
C LEU A 55 -13.47 11.76 -13.23
N GLY A 56 -14.76 12.10 -13.30
CA GLY A 56 -15.27 13.15 -14.18
C GLY A 56 -14.74 14.53 -13.80
N SER A 57 -14.62 14.84 -12.51
CA SER A 57 -14.02 16.11 -12.05
C SER A 57 -12.52 16.19 -12.36
N ILE A 58 -11.78 15.09 -12.17
CA ILE A 58 -10.37 15.00 -12.55
C ILE A 58 -10.21 15.20 -14.06
N ALA A 59 -10.97 14.46 -14.87
CA ALA A 59 -10.92 14.55 -16.32
C ALA A 59 -11.30 15.96 -16.80
N GLY A 60 -12.38 16.53 -16.28
CA GLY A 60 -12.84 17.88 -16.62
C GLY A 60 -11.80 18.95 -16.31
N LEU A 61 -11.21 18.94 -15.12
CA LEU A 61 -10.18 19.91 -14.73
C LEU A 61 -8.87 19.70 -15.53
N THR A 62 -8.48 18.45 -15.78
CA THR A 62 -7.31 18.14 -16.62
C THR A 62 -7.48 18.67 -18.04
N LEU A 63 -8.64 18.39 -18.66
CA LEU A 63 -8.96 18.85 -20.01
C LEU A 63 -9.11 20.37 -20.09
N LEU A 64 -9.66 21.00 -19.05
CA LEU A 64 -9.72 22.46 -18.94
C LEU A 64 -8.31 23.07 -18.97
N LEU A 65 -7.40 22.60 -18.12
CA LEU A 65 -6.04 23.13 -18.04
C LEU A 65 -5.24 22.87 -19.32
N ALA A 66 -5.33 21.67 -19.90
CA ALA A 66 -4.72 21.36 -21.19
C ALA A 66 -5.32 22.23 -22.33
N GLY A 67 -6.64 22.43 -22.30
CA GLY A 67 -7.37 23.29 -23.22
C GLY A 67 -6.93 24.76 -23.13
N LEU A 68 -6.71 25.29 -21.93
CA LEU A 68 -6.17 26.65 -21.74
C LEU A 68 -4.78 26.80 -22.37
N GLY A 69 -3.91 25.80 -22.24
CA GLY A 69 -2.62 25.80 -22.94
C GLY A 69 -2.77 25.78 -24.46
N SER A 70 -3.72 24.99 -24.99
CA SER A 70 -4.04 24.98 -26.42
C SER A 70 -4.60 26.32 -26.91
N VAL A 71 -5.46 26.97 -26.13
CA VAL A 71 -6.02 28.29 -26.45
C VAL A 71 -4.92 29.35 -26.44
N TYR A 72 -4.01 29.31 -25.46
CA TYR A 72 -2.85 30.18 -25.44
C TYR A 72 -1.98 29.99 -26.69
N ALA A 73 -1.64 28.74 -27.03
CA ALA A 73 -0.88 28.42 -28.24
C ALA A 73 -1.57 28.96 -29.51
N ARG A 74 -2.89 28.81 -29.62
CA ARG A 74 -3.67 29.40 -30.74
C ARG A 74 -3.61 30.92 -30.74
N PHE A 75 -3.75 31.56 -29.58
CA PHE A 75 -3.73 33.01 -29.45
C PHE A 75 -2.41 33.63 -29.92
N VAL A 76 -1.28 32.95 -29.67
CA VAL A 76 0.04 33.37 -30.14
C VAL A 76 0.36 32.92 -31.58
N GLY A 77 -0.64 32.45 -32.33
CA GLY A 77 -0.51 32.13 -33.76
C GLY A 77 0.09 30.76 -34.07
N ALA A 78 0.10 29.81 -33.13
CA ALA A 78 0.68 28.48 -33.37
C ALA A 78 -0.14 27.64 -34.37
N ALA A 79 0.56 26.83 -35.17
CA ALA A 79 -0.06 25.86 -36.06
C ALA A 79 -0.91 24.83 -35.29
N PRO A 80 -1.99 24.27 -35.89
CA PRO A 80 -2.86 23.30 -35.21
C PRO A 80 -2.12 22.09 -34.61
N ALA A 81 -1.10 21.57 -35.31
CA ALA A 81 -0.28 20.48 -34.79
C ALA A 81 0.45 20.84 -33.49
N MET A 82 0.94 22.08 -33.38
CA MET A 82 1.63 22.58 -32.19
C MET A 82 0.66 22.82 -31.03
N GLN A 83 -0.58 23.23 -31.32
CA GLN A 83 -1.64 23.34 -30.31
C GLN A 83 -1.96 21.96 -29.70
N VAL A 84 -2.11 20.94 -30.54
CA VAL A 84 -2.34 19.56 -30.10
C VAL A 84 -1.15 19.03 -29.31
N ALA A 85 0.08 19.26 -29.78
CA ALA A 85 1.29 18.84 -29.07
C ALA A 85 1.39 19.48 -27.68
N ALA A 86 1.13 20.79 -27.57
CA ALA A 86 1.12 21.50 -26.28
C ALA A 86 0.05 20.94 -25.33
N ALA A 87 -1.15 20.67 -25.84
CA ALA A 87 -2.22 20.07 -25.05
C ALA A 87 -1.84 18.68 -24.52
N LEU A 88 -1.31 17.80 -25.39
CA LEU A 88 -0.90 16.44 -25.02
C LEU A 88 0.21 16.43 -23.96
N LEU A 89 1.21 17.33 -24.08
CA LEU A 89 2.28 17.46 -23.10
C LEU A 89 1.77 17.96 -21.74
N LEU A 90 0.79 18.87 -21.75
CA LEU A 90 0.17 19.39 -20.54
C LEU A 90 -0.73 18.38 -19.82
N LEU A 91 -1.28 17.37 -20.51
CA LEU A 91 -2.22 16.43 -19.90
C LEU A 91 -1.67 15.79 -18.62
N LEU A 92 -0.40 15.36 -18.62
CA LEU A 92 0.19 14.67 -17.47
C LEU A 92 0.43 15.64 -16.28
N PRO A 93 1.15 16.76 -16.41
CA PRO A 93 1.27 17.72 -15.31
C PRO A 93 -0.08 18.30 -14.84
N ALA A 94 -0.99 18.60 -15.77
CA ALA A 94 -2.33 19.09 -15.45
C ALA A 94 -3.16 18.06 -14.68
N SER A 95 -3.03 16.76 -15.03
CA SER A 95 -3.71 15.69 -14.31
C SER A 95 -3.23 15.56 -12.86
N ASP A 96 -1.94 15.79 -12.62
CA ASP A 96 -1.38 15.70 -11.27
C ASP A 96 -1.94 16.78 -10.36
N PHE A 97 -1.99 18.01 -10.88
CA PHE A 97 -2.65 19.13 -10.23
C PHE A 97 -4.14 18.88 -10.02
N ALA A 98 -4.85 18.42 -11.05
CA ALA A 98 -6.29 18.15 -10.98
C ALA A 98 -6.62 17.12 -9.91
N ILE A 99 -5.85 16.03 -9.84
CA ILE A 99 -5.99 15.00 -8.81
C ILE A 99 -5.73 15.57 -7.42
N ALA A 100 -4.66 16.35 -7.24
CA ALA A 100 -4.33 16.94 -5.95
C ALA A 100 -5.45 17.88 -5.43
N TRP A 101 -6.01 18.70 -6.32
CA TRP A 101 -7.17 19.55 -6.02
C TRP A 101 -8.42 18.75 -5.70
N VAL A 102 -8.81 17.81 -6.56
CA VAL A 102 -10.03 17.00 -6.37
C VAL A 102 -9.94 16.17 -5.10
N GLN A 103 -8.78 15.58 -4.78
CA GLN A 103 -8.58 14.85 -3.53
C GLN A 103 -8.72 15.76 -2.31
N ARG A 104 -8.16 16.97 -2.34
CA ARG A 104 -8.33 17.94 -1.26
C ARG A 104 -9.80 18.31 -1.04
N LEU A 105 -10.54 18.54 -2.13
CA LEU A 105 -11.99 18.80 -2.06
C LEU A 105 -12.74 17.59 -1.52
N ALA A 106 -12.41 16.38 -2.00
CA ALA A 106 -13.03 15.15 -1.54
C ALA A 106 -12.83 14.94 -0.03
N ALA A 107 -11.61 15.13 0.48
CA ALA A 107 -11.29 15.01 1.91
C ALA A 107 -12.05 16.03 2.78
N GLY A 108 -12.35 17.23 2.25
CA GLY A 108 -13.17 18.22 2.95
C GLY A 108 -14.68 17.92 2.93
N LEU A 109 -15.16 17.18 1.93
CA LEU A 109 -16.58 16.90 1.72
C LEU A 109 -17.04 15.54 2.27
N ALA A 110 -16.14 14.56 2.29
CA ALA A 110 -16.42 13.20 2.73
C ALA A 110 -15.92 12.99 4.17
N PRO A 111 -16.81 12.74 5.16
CA PRO A 111 -16.38 12.42 6.51
C PRO A 111 -15.59 11.10 6.54
N PRO A 112 -14.55 11.00 7.40
CA PRO A 112 -13.81 9.77 7.62
C PRO A 112 -14.73 8.60 8.00
N ARG A 113 -14.59 7.47 7.32
CA ARG A 113 -15.36 6.25 7.61
C ARG A 113 -14.62 5.33 8.56
N ARG A 114 -15.05 5.30 9.83
CA ARG A 114 -14.62 4.26 10.78
C ARG A 114 -15.34 2.95 10.51
N LEU A 115 -14.60 1.85 10.57
CA LEU A 115 -15.17 0.51 10.43
C LEU A 115 -15.74 0.04 11.78
N PRO A 116 -16.91 -0.61 11.78
CA PRO A 116 -17.46 -1.22 12.99
C PRO A 116 -16.53 -2.35 13.45
N ARG A 117 -16.46 -2.58 14.77
CA ARG A 117 -15.59 -3.59 15.36
C ARG A 117 -16.23 -4.21 16.59
N LEU A 118 -15.86 -5.46 16.86
CA LEU A 118 -16.17 -6.14 18.10
C LEU A 118 -15.22 -5.65 19.20
N ASP A 119 -15.72 -5.54 20.42
CA ASP A 119 -14.86 -5.38 21.59
C ASP A 119 -14.29 -6.75 21.97
N LEU A 120 -13.00 -6.93 21.75
CA LEU A 120 -12.25 -8.14 22.09
C LEU A 120 -11.36 -7.91 23.31
N SER A 121 -11.68 -6.95 24.17
CA SER A 121 -10.91 -6.66 25.40
C SER A 121 -10.69 -7.90 26.28
N GLY A 122 -11.64 -8.83 26.29
CA GLY A 122 -11.55 -10.14 26.97
C GLY A 122 -10.78 -11.24 26.24
N GLY A 123 -10.23 -10.95 25.06
CA GLY A 123 -9.46 -11.88 24.23
C GLY A 123 -10.16 -12.24 22.91
N LEU A 124 -9.40 -12.83 21.98
CA LEU A 124 -9.91 -13.31 20.70
C LEU A 124 -10.83 -14.52 20.90
N PRO A 125 -11.90 -14.71 20.10
CA PRO A 125 -12.65 -15.96 20.08
C PRO A 125 -11.84 -17.09 19.43
N GLU A 126 -12.25 -18.34 19.65
CA GLU A 126 -11.55 -19.53 19.12
C GLU A 126 -11.48 -19.55 17.59
N ASP A 127 -12.54 -19.09 16.92
CA ASP A 127 -12.65 -19.03 15.47
C ASP A 127 -11.92 -17.82 14.84
N ALA A 128 -11.12 -17.07 15.61
CA ALA A 128 -10.38 -15.90 15.14
C ALA A 128 -8.87 -16.01 15.39
N ARG A 129 -8.35 -17.23 15.58
CA ARG A 129 -6.90 -17.46 15.75
C ARG A 129 -6.12 -16.78 14.63
N THR A 130 -5.08 -16.06 15.03
CA THR A 130 -4.35 -15.14 14.16
C THR A 130 -2.86 -15.44 14.17
N LEU A 131 -2.23 -15.42 13.00
CA LEU A 131 -0.79 -15.58 12.84
C LEU A 131 -0.16 -14.28 12.34
N VAL A 132 0.68 -13.64 13.16
CA VAL A 132 1.53 -12.52 12.73
C VAL A 132 2.75 -13.09 12.02
N VAL A 133 2.99 -12.69 10.79
CA VAL A 133 4.06 -13.24 9.94
C VAL A 133 5.01 -12.13 9.51
N VAL A 134 6.31 -12.41 9.56
CA VAL A 134 7.37 -11.51 9.11
C VAL A 134 8.10 -12.18 7.93
N PRO A 135 7.71 -11.90 6.67
CA PRO A 135 8.38 -12.44 5.50
C PRO A 135 9.74 -11.77 5.29
N THR A 136 10.84 -12.49 5.48
CA THR A 136 12.19 -11.91 5.46
C THR A 136 13.26 -12.84 4.87
N LEU A 137 14.41 -12.31 4.49
CA LEU A 137 15.56 -13.11 4.08
C LEU A 137 16.48 -13.37 5.28
N LEU A 138 17.09 -14.54 5.34
CA LEU A 138 18.15 -14.84 6.32
C LEU A 138 19.51 -14.72 5.64
N SER A 139 20.24 -13.60 5.84
CA SER A 139 21.55 -13.41 5.19
C SER A 139 22.74 -13.77 6.08
N SER A 140 22.57 -13.83 7.40
CA SER A 140 23.61 -14.22 8.36
C SER A 140 22.99 -14.73 9.67
N ALA A 141 23.79 -15.44 10.48
CA ALA A 141 23.35 -15.89 11.79
C ALA A 141 23.03 -14.71 12.74
N ALA A 142 23.82 -13.64 12.70
CA ALA A 142 23.57 -12.43 13.49
C ALA A 142 22.23 -11.76 13.09
N GLU A 143 21.93 -11.64 11.79
CA GLU A 143 20.64 -11.12 11.34
C GLU A 143 19.48 -12.04 11.74
N ALA A 144 19.69 -13.36 11.74
CA ALA A 144 18.69 -14.31 12.22
C ALA A 144 18.37 -14.09 13.71
N GLU A 145 19.38 -13.87 14.55
CA GLU A 145 19.22 -13.54 15.96
C GLU A 145 18.48 -12.21 16.16
N GLU A 146 18.81 -11.17 15.39
CA GLU A 146 18.10 -9.88 15.42
C GLU A 146 16.62 -10.02 15.02
N LEU A 147 16.31 -10.83 14.00
CA LEU A 147 14.94 -11.11 13.56
C LEU A 147 14.13 -11.87 14.62
N VAL A 148 14.77 -12.84 15.31
CA VAL A 148 14.16 -13.56 16.43
C VAL A 148 13.86 -12.59 17.59
N ALA A 149 14.80 -11.72 17.94
CA ALA A 149 14.59 -10.70 18.96
C ALA A 149 13.47 -9.71 18.59
N HIS A 150 13.40 -9.29 17.32
CA HIS A 150 12.29 -8.46 16.83
C HIS A 150 10.94 -9.16 16.94
N LEU A 151 10.88 -10.47 16.61
CA LEU A 151 9.67 -11.27 16.74
C LEU A 151 9.19 -11.32 18.21
N GLU A 152 10.11 -11.43 19.16
CA GLU A 152 9.80 -11.37 20.60
C GLU A 152 9.18 -10.02 20.98
N VAL A 153 9.72 -8.90 20.47
CA VAL A 153 9.16 -7.55 20.72
C VAL A 153 7.72 -7.43 20.20
N LEU A 154 7.43 -7.96 19.01
CA LEU A 154 6.07 -7.98 18.45
C LEU A 154 5.11 -8.76 19.37
N ALA A 155 5.56 -9.88 19.91
CA ALA A 155 4.79 -10.72 20.82
C ALA A 155 4.55 -10.07 22.19
N LEU A 156 5.53 -9.36 22.74
CA LEU A 156 5.39 -8.64 24.00
C LEU A 156 4.32 -7.52 23.93
N GLY A 157 4.09 -6.95 22.74
CA GLY A 157 3.01 -5.99 22.51
C GLY A 157 1.62 -6.62 22.36
N ASN A 158 1.53 -7.91 22.04
CA ASN A 158 0.27 -8.57 21.68
C ASN A 158 0.18 -9.94 22.36
N LEU A 159 -0.32 -9.91 23.61
CA LEU A 159 -0.24 -11.02 24.57
C LEU A 159 -1.38 -12.05 24.50
N ASP A 160 -2.31 -11.91 23.56
CA ASP A 160 -3.44 -12.84 23.46
C ASP A 160 -2.95 -14.25 23.05
N PRO A 161 -3.38 -15.33 23.75
CA PRO A 161 -2.91 -16.70 23.50
C PRO A 161 -3.31 -17.26 22.13
N ARG A 162 -4.26 -16.60 21.44
CA ARG A 162 -4.70 -16.97 20.09
C ARG A 162 -3.97 -16.16 19.00
N ILE A 163 -3.01 -15.32 19.38
CA ILE A 163 -2.11 -14.61 18.47
C ILE A 163 -0.72 -15.25 18.50
N HIS A 164 -0.35 -15.81 17.36
CA HIS A 164 0.90 -16.52 17.12
C HIS A 164 1.84 -15.67 16.27
N PHE A 165 3.13 -15.98 16.28
CA PHE A 165 4.16 -15.18 15.59
C PHE A 165 5.07 -16.09 14.77
N ALA A 166 5.34 -15.74 13.52
CA ALA A 166 6.17 -16.55 12.64
C ALA A 166 7.20 -15.74 11.85
N LEU A 167 8.42 -16.26 11.77
CA LEU A 167 9.35 -15.89 10.71
C LEU A 167 9.04 -16.73 9.47
N LEU A 168 8.86 -16.05 8.33
CA LEU A 168 8.60 -16.69 7.04
C LEU A 168 9.76 -16.38 6.09
N THR A 169 10.64 -17.36 5.91
CA THR A 169 12.02 -17.09 5.50
C THR A 169 12.43 -17.79 4.21
N ASP A 170 13.28 -17.10 3.44
CA ASP A 170 14.09 -17.69 2.37
C ASP A 170 15.54 -17.28 2.62
N PHE A 171 16.47 -17.90 1.91
CA PHE A 171 17.80 -17.33 1.75
C PHE A 171 17.89 -16.31 0.60
N PRO A 172 18.89 -15.41 0.61
CA PRO A 172 19.18 -14.52 -0.51
C PRO A 172 19.50 -15.26 -1.81
N ASP A 173 19.21 -14.62 -2.96
CA ASP A 173 19.51 -15.14 -4.31
C ASP A 173 20.99 -15.59 -4.43
N ALA A 174 21.25 -16.81 -4.90
CA ALA A 174 22.56 -17.46 -4.90
C ALA A 174 22.87 -18.21 -6.23
N PRO A 175 24.16 -18.51 -6.52
CA PRO A 175 24.57 -19.26 -7.71
C PRO A 175 24.29 -20.78 -7.61
N SER A 176 24.07 -21.31 -6.41
CA SER A 176 23.68 -22.70 -6.16
C SER A 176 22.45 -22.78 -5.24
N GLU A 177 21.80 -23.94 -5.25
CA GLU A 177 20.63 -24.23 -4.39
C GLU A 177 20.99 -24.08 -2.91
N VAL A 178 22.10 -24.71 -2.53
CA VAL A 178 22.67 -24.70 -1.18
C VAL A 178 24.02 -23.98 -1.21
N MET A 179 24.23 -23.11 -0.23
CA MET A 179 25.49 -22.41 0.05
C MET A 179 26.10 -22.92 1.37
N PRO A 180 27.43 -22.88 1.54
CA PRO A 180 28.09 -23.39 2.75
C PRO A 180 27.59 -22.75 4.05
N GLU A 181 27.18 -21.48 4.02
CA GLU A 181 26.76 -20.72 5.20
C GLU A 181 25.31 -21.01 5.63
N ASP A 182 24.48 -21.57 4.73
CA ASP A 182 23.04 -21.71 4.92
C ASP A 182 22.69 -22.50 6.18
N ALA A 183 23.37 -23.62 6.41
CA ALA A 183 23.09 -24.51 7.54
C ALA A 183 23.29 -23.82 8.89
N GLY A 184 24.35 -23.01 9.03
CA GLY A 184 24.63 -22.27 10.26
C GLY A 184 23.62 -21.14 10.50
N ILE A 185 23.24 -20.43 9.43
CA ILE A 185 22.25 -19.35 9.50
C ILE A 185 20.88 -19.90 9.92
N LEU A 186 20.45 -21.01 9.31
CA LEU A 186 19.17 -21.62 9.60
C LEU A 186 19.14 -22.24 11.01
N ALA A 187 20.24 -22.87 11.44
CA ALA A 187 20.35 -23.41 12.80
C ALA A 187 20.21 -22.31 13.86
N ALA A 188 20.78 -21.12 13.63
CA ALA A 188 20.62 -19.98 14.53
C ALA A 188 19.15 -19.53 14.64
N ALA A 189 18.44 -19.46 13.50
CA ALA A 189 17.01 -19.13 13.50
C ALA A 189 16.16 -20.19 14.22
N GLN A 190 16.41 -21.49 13.97
CA GLN A 190 15.71 -22.59 14.64
C GLN A 190 15.91 -22.54 16.15
N ALA A 191 17.17 -22.49 16.60
CA ALA A 191 17.50 -22.44 18.02
C ALA A 191 16.88 -21.22 18.72
N GLY A 192 16.84 -20.07 18.05
CA GLY A 192 16.22 -18.86 18.55
C GLY A 192 14.71 -19.01 18.78
N ILE A 193 13.98 -19.57 17.81
CA ILE A 193 12.53 -19.83 17.94
C ILE A 193 12.24 -20.89 19.00
N GLU A 194 13.03 -21.95 19.08
CA GLU A 194 12.89 -22.99 20.11
C GLU A 194 13.13 -22.43 21.53
N GLU A 195 14.14 -21.57 21.72
CA GLU A 195 14.35 -20.89 23.01
C GLU A 195 13.19 -19.95 23.35
N LEU A 196 12.63 -19.22 22.37
CA LEU A 196 11.45 -18.39 22.59
C LEU A 196 10.26 -19.22 23.08
N ASN A 197 9.97 -20.35 22.43
CA ASN A 197 8.88 -21.25 22.86
C ASN A 197 9.15 -21.83 24.25
N ARG A 198 10.39 -22.26 24.56
CA ARG A 198 10.76 -22.72 25.91
C ARG A 198 10.58 -21.64 26.97
N ARG A 199 10.92 -20.38 26.68
CA ARG A 199 10.66 -19.24 27.58
C ARG A 199 9.17 -18.97 27.75
N SER A 200 8.40 -18.95 26.67
CA SER A 200 6.95 -18.71 26.70
C SER A 200 6.21 -19.77 27.52
N ALA A 201 6.54 -21.05 27.30
CA ALA A 201 5.92 -22.18 28.01
C ALA A 201 6.13 -22.10 29.54
N ARG A 202 7.34 -21.70 29.99
CA ARG A 202 7.63 -21.51 31.43
C ARG A 202 6.83 -20.37 32.06
N SER A 203 6.45 -19.36 31.28
CA SER A 203 5.89 -18.10 31.77
C SER A 203 4.37 -18.12 31.86
N ALA A 204 3.70 -18.77 30.90
CA ALA A 204 2.27 -18.59 30.67
C ALA A 204 1.42 -19.84 30.93
N GLY A 205 2.02 -21.03 31.12
CA GLY A 205 1.27 -22.29 31.28
C GLY A 205 0.35 -22.62 30.09
N GLU A 206 0.60 -21.99 28.94
CA GLU A 206 -0.23 -22.08 27.74
C GLU A 206 -0.05 -23.42 27.03
N ARG A 207 -1.14 -23.92 26.42
CA ARG A 207 -1.11 -25.09 25.54
C ARG A 207 -0.81 -24.63 24.11
N GLY A 208 0.41 -24.88 23.65
CA GLY A 208 0.82 -24.70 22.25
C GLY A 208 2.00 -23.74 22.07
N ASP A 209 2.75 -23.95 21.00
CA ASP A 209 3.85 -23.07 20.63
C ASP A 209 3.31 -21.71 20.14
N ARG A 210 3.96 -20.63 20.57
CA ARG A 210 3.58 -19.26 20.24
C ARG A 210 4.39 -18.69 19.07
N PHE A 211 5.61 -19.20 18.90
CA PHE A 211 6.57 -18.77 17.90
C PHE A 211 6.82 -19.88 16.88
N PHE A 212 6.89 -19.51 15.62
CA PHE A 212 7.04 -20.41 14.49
C PHE A 212 8.18 -19.97 13.57
N LEU A 213 8.83 -20.93 12.93
CA LEU A 213 9.72 -20.70 11.80
C LEU A 213 9.19 -21.51 10.62
N PHE A 214 9.00 -20.85 9.48
CA PHE A 214 8.81 -21.54 8.22
C PHE A 214 9.90 -21.08 7.26
N HIS A 215 10.69 -22.04 6.77
CA HIS A 215 11.80 -21.76 5.88
C HIS A 215 11.68 -22.54 4.57
N ARG A 216 11.99 -21.85 3.47
CA ARG A 216 11.97 -22.40 2.12
C ARG A 216 13.35 -22.47 1.51
N ASP A 217 13.59 -23.58 0.83
CA ASP A 217 14.79 -23.76 0.03
C ASP A 217 14.76 -22.89 -1.23
N ARG A 218 15.95 -22.57 -1.77
CA ARG A 218 16.05 -21.89 -3.05
C ARG A 218 15.61 -22.82 -4.18
N GLN A 219 14.96 -22.29 -5.19
CA GLN A 219 14.62 -23.00 -6.41
C GLN A 219 15.27 -22.31 -7.61
N TRP A 220 15.66 -23.10 -8.62
CA TRP A 220 16.21 -22.55 -9.86
C TRP A 220 15.13 -21.77 -10.60
N ASN A 221 15.38 -20.48 -10.84
CA ASN A 221 14.52 -19.66 -11.66
C ASN A 221 15.17 -19.42 -13.04
N PRO A 222 14.66 -20.02 -14.13
CA PRO A 222 15.25 -19.85 -15.46
C PRO A 222 15.07 -18.43 -16.03
N GLY A 223 14.03 -17.71 -15.62
CA GLY A 223 13.77 -16.34 -16.05
C GLY A 223 14.71 -15.31 -15.42
N GLU A 224 15.19 -15.59 -14.20
CA GLU A 224 16.16 -14.76 -13.49
C GLU A 224 17.61 -15.26 -13.66
N GLY A 225 17.79 -16.56 -13.95
CA GLY A 225 19.10 -17.20 -14.06
C GLY A 225 19.82 -17.36 -12.72
N THR A 226 19.07 -17.58 -11.63
CA THR A 226 19.62 -17.69 -10.27
C THR A 226 18.78 -18.66 -9.43
N TRP A 227 19.37 -19.20 -8.36
CA TRP A 227 18.64 -19.87 -7.30
C TRP A 227 18.06 -18.84 -6.35
N MET A 228 16.76 -18.88 -6.12
CA MET A 228 16.04 -17.91 -5.27
C MET A 228 14.77 -18.52 -4.68
N GLY A 229 14.19 -17.89 -3.66
CA GLY A 229 12.89 -18.29 -3.14
C GLY A 229 11.77 -18.12 -4.17
N TRP A 230 10.91 -19.14 -4.30
CA TRP A 230 9.79 -19.15 -5.24
C TRP A 230 8.88 -17.92 -5.02
N GLU A 231 8.63 -17.15 -6.08
CA GLU A 231 7.75 -15.96 -6.10
C GLU A 231 8.05 -14.89 -5.03
N ARG A 232 9.28 -14.87 -4.48
CA ARG A 232 9.72 -13.95 -3.41
C ARG A 232 8.68 -13.82 -2.29
N LYS A 233 8.37 -12.60 -1.82
CA LYS A 233 7.42 -12.34 -0.72
C LYS A 233 6.00 -12.83 -1.03
N ARG A 234 5.55 -12.77 -2.29
CA ARG A 234 4.23 -13.25 -2.69
C ARG A 234 4.13 -14.77 -2.50
N GLY A 235 5.14 -15.51 -2.99
CA GLY A 235 5.20 -16.95 -2.86
C GLY A 235 5.24 -17.44 -1.42
N LYS A 236 5.97 -16.72 -0.56
CA LYS A 236 5.99 -17.00 0.89
C LYS A 236 4.57 -17.04 1.47
N LEU A 237 3.80 -15.99 1.23
CA LEU A 237 2.44 -15.86 1.76
C LEU A 237 1.51 -16.88 1.11
N GLU A 238 1.65 -17.14 -0.20
CA GLU A 238 0.86 -18.14 -0.91
C GLU A 238 1.08 -19.56 -0.36
N GLU A 239 2.33 -19.99 -0.20
CA GLU A 239 2.64 -21.31 0.36
C GLU A 239 2.28 -21.42 1.83
N LEU A 240 2.43 -20.35 2.61
CA LEU A 240 1.95 -20.33 3.98
C LEU A 240 0.44 -20.54 4.02
N ASN A 241 -0.34 -19.81 3.22
CA ASN A 241 -1.80 -19.96 3.20
C ASN A 241 -2.23 -21.39 2.84
N ARG A 242 -1.53 -22.03 1.89
CA ARG A 242 -1.75 -23.44 1.54
C ARG A 242 -1.42 -24.37 2.72
N LEU A 243 -0.30 -24.13 3.40
CA LEU A 243 0.11 -24.89 4.58
C LEU A 243 -0.92 -24.77 5.72
N LEU A 244 -1.45 -23.56 5.97
CA LEU A 244 -2.53 -23.32 6.93
C LEU A 244 -3.84 -24.02 6.57
N ARG A 245 -3.95 -24.61 5.38
CA ARG A 245 -5.09 -25.44 4.94
C ARG A 245 -4.71 -26.90 4.71
N GLY A 246 -3.56 -27.32 5.25
CA GLY A 246 -3.14 -28.73 5.28
C GLY A 246 -2.37 -29.19 4.05
N ALA A 247 -1.95 -28.29 3.16
CA ALA A 247 -1.08 -28.67 2.06
C ALA A 247 0.29 -29.15 2.58
N ASP A 248 0.73 -30.32 2.11
CA ASP A 248 2.02 -30.94 2.42
C ASP A 248 3.06 -30.74 1.32
N ASP A 249 2.62 -30.31 0.13
CA ASP A 249 3.43 -30.14 -1.09
C ASP A 249 4.07 -28.74 -1.23
N THR A 250 4.12 -27.96 -0.15
CA THR A 250 4.74 -26.61 -0.15
C THR A 250 6.26 -26.67 -0.06
N GLY A 251 6.95 -25.64 -0.56
CA GLY A 251 8.39 -25.44 -0.39
C GLY A 251 8.85 -25.11 1.03
N LEU A 252 7.94 -24.96 2.00
CA LEU A 252 8.23 -24.74 3.42
C LEU A 252 8.72 -26.05 4.07
N ARG A 253 9.95 -26.46 3.76
CA ARG A 253 10.55 -27.73 4.20
C ARG A 253 10.86 -27.75 5.68
N VAL A 254 11.40 -26.65 6.19
CA VAL A 254 11.81 -26.53 7.59
C VAL A 254 10.74 -25.78 8.34
N ARG A 255 10.23 -26.43 9.39
CA ARG A 255 9.11 -25.97 10.21
C ARG A 255 9.48 -26.13 11.68
N VAL A 256 9.40 -25.06 12.44
CA VAL A 256 9.53 -25.08 13.90
C VAL A 256 8.22 -24.57 14.49
N GLY A 257 7.74 -25.25 15.53
CA GLY A 257 6.46 -24.98 16.19
C GLY A 257 5.43 -26.11 15.97
N ASP A 258 4.44 -26.20 16.84
CA ASP A 258 3.37 -27.21 16.79
C ASP A 258 2.46 -27.06 15.54
N PRO A 259 2.50 -28.02 14.59
CA PRO A 259 1.71 -27.94 13.37
C PRO A 259 0.20 -28.11 13.60
N ALA A 260 -0.23 -28.64 14.75
CA ALA A 260 -1.65 -28.91 15.04
C ALA A 260 -2.50 -27.63 15.05
N LEU A 261 -1.89 -26.48 15.36
CA LEU A 261 -2.58 -25.18 15.42
C LEU A 261 -2.75 -24.51 14.05
N LEU A 262 -2.03 -24.95 13.01
CA LEU A 262 -2.01 -24.29 11.70
C LEU A 262 -3.37 -24.26 11.00
N PRO A 263 -4.16 -25.36 10.99
CA PRO A 263 -5.49 -25.36 10.37
C PRO A 263 -6.50 -24.41 11.04
N GLU A 264 -6.28 -24.08 12.31
CA GLU A 264 -7.17 -23.20 13.08
C GLU A 264 -6.94 -21.71 12.77
N VAL A 265 -5.82 -21.35 12.12
CA VAL A 265 -5.52 -19.96 11.78
C VAL A 265 -6.51 -19.45 10.73
N ARG A 266 -7.25 -18.41 11.10
CA ARG A 266 -8.19 -17.72 10.20
C ARG A 266 -7.62 -16.46 9.60
N TYR A 267 -6.86 -15.72 10.40
CA TYR A 267 -6.31 -14.42 10.01
C TYR A 267 -4.78 -14.46 10.01
N CYS A 268 -4.19 -13.76 9.06
CA CYS A 268 -2.76 -13.51 9.04
C CYS A 268 -2.49 -12.01 9.09
N ILE A 269 -1.50 -11.58 9.86
CA ILE A 269 -1.02 -10.19 9.87
C ILE A 269 0.38 -10.20 9.27
N THR A 270 0.52 -9.73 8.03
CA THR A 270 1.83 -9.65 7.36
C THR A 270 2.51 -8.33 7.68
N LEU A 271 3.78 -8.39 8.09
CA LEU A 271 4.61 -7.25 8.46
C LEU A 271 5.97 -7.35 7.75
N ASP A 272 6.62 -6.22 7.47
CA ASP A 272 8.02 -6.26 7.04
C ASP A 272 8.95 -6.40 8.26
N SER A 273 10.23 -6.73 8.03
CA SER A 273 11.22 -6.87 9.10
C SER A 273 11.50 -5.57 9.87
N ASP A 274 11.22 -4.40 9.27
CA ASP A 274 11.34 -3.09 9.90
C ASP A 274 10.03 -2.58 10.52
N THR A 275 8.93 -3.32 10.36
CA THR A 275 7.63 -2.90 10.86
C THR A 275 7.46 -3.26 12.33
N ARG A 276 6.98 -2.28 13.10
CA ARG A 276 6.57 -2.45 14.49
C ARG A 276 5.05 -2.57 14.57
N LEU A 277 4.60 -3.51 15.39
CA LEU A 277 3.20 -3.71 15.73
C LEU A 277 2.96 -3.17 17.14
N PRO A 278 2.28 -2.02 17.31
CA PRO A 278 1.99 -1.45 18.62
C PRO A 278 1.15 -2.38 19.49
N ARG A 279 1.09 -2.03 20.79
CA ARG A 279 0.32 -2.79 21.77
C ARG A 279 -1.13 -2.94 21.35
N ASP A 280 -1.63 -4.18 21.42
CA ASP A 280 -3.02 -4.56 21.10
C ASP A 280 -3.51 -4.25 19.67
N ALA A 281 -2.62 -3.84 18.77
CA ALA A 281 -2.98 -3.50 17.39
C ALA A 281 -3.52 -4.73 16.64
N ALA A 282 -2.95 -5.93 16.85
CA ALA A 282 -3.47 -7.15 16.23
C ALA A 282 -4.90 -7.44 16.67
N ARG A 283 -5.16 -7.36 17.98
CA ARG A 283 -6.50 -7.55 18.56
C ARG A 283 -7.51 -6.55 18.02
N ALA A 284 -7.13 -5.28 17.87
CA ALA A 284 -7.97 -4.26 17.26
C ALA A 284 -8.32 -4.59 15.80
N LEU A 285 -7.36 -5.05 15.00
CA LEU A 285 -7.59 -5.47 13.61
C LEU A 285 -8.51 -6.68 13.52
N VAL A 286 -8.31 -7.68 14.38
CA VAL A 286 -9.17 -8.87 14.44
C VAL A 286 -10.61 -8.49 14.80
N GLY A 287 -10.79 -7.62 15.80
CA GLY A 287 -12.13 -7.11 16.17
C GLY A 287 -12.84 -6.39 15.02
N ILE A 288 -12.10 -5.71 14.14
CA ILE A 288 -12.65 -5.07 12.94
C ILE A 288 -13.05 -6.13 11.90
N ILE A 289 -12.14 -7.00 11.47
CA ILE A 289 -12.44 -7.92 10.35
C ILE A 289 -13.50 -8.97 10.73
N ALA A 290 -13.52 -9.40 11.98
CA ALA A 290 -14.45 -10.42 12.47
C ALA A 290 -15.90 -9.91 12.55
N HIS A 291 -16.08 -8.58 12.62
CA HIS A 291 -17.40 -7.96 12.68
C HIS A 291 -18.25 -8.35 11.46
N PRO A 292 -19.52 -8.77 11.61
CA PRO A 292 -20.34 -9.32 10.52
C PRO A 292 -20.47 -8.42 9.27
N LEU A 293 -20.46 -7.10 9.46
CA LEU A 293 -20.48 -6.14 8.34
C LEU A 293 -19.18 -6.07 7.53
N ASN A 294 -18.06 -6.50 8.11
CA ASN A 294 -16.74 -6.48 7.47
C ASN A 294 -16.32 -7.85 6.94
N ARG A 295 -16.97 -8.95 7.35
CA ARG A 295 -16.67 -10.30 6.86
C ARG A 295 -16.67 -10.37 5.32
N PRO A 296 -15.63 -10.90 4.67
CA PRO A 296 -15.54 -10.92 3.22
C PRO A 296 -16.61 -11.82 2.60
N HIS A 297 -17.18 -11.39 1.48
CA HIS A 297 -17.99 -12.21 0.59
C HIS A 297 -17.27 -12.31 -0.75
N VAL A 298 -16.79 -13.52 -1.07
CA VAL A 298 -16.15 -13.83 -2.35
C VAL A 298 -17.23 -14.19 -3.36
N ASP A 299 -17.34 -13.40 -4.42
CA ASP A 299 -18.22 -13.67 -5.54
C ASP A 299 -17.56 -14.71 -6.46
N PRO A 300 -18.16 -15.89 -6.68
CA PRO A 300 -17.55 -16.97 -7.45
C PRO A 300 -17.45 -16.66 -8.96
N GLU A 301 -18.32 -15.82 -9.52
CA GLU A 301 -18.29 -15.46 -10.94
C GLU A 301 -17.27 -14.35 -11.21
N LEU A 302 -17.20 -13.37 -10.31
CA LEU A 302 -16.23 -12.29 -10.40
C LEU A 302 -14.85 -12.71 -9.86
N ARG A 303 -14.82 -13.80 -9.08
CA ARG A 303 -13.65 -14.37 -8.37
C ARG A 303 -12.92 -13.32 -7.52
N ARG A 304 -13.68 -12.51 -6.78
CA ARG A 304 -13.15 -11.38 -5.97
C ARG A 304 -14.05 -11.10 -4.78
N VAL A 305 -13.54 -10.39 -3.80
CA VAL A 305 -14.36 -9.93 -2.67
C VAL A 305 -15.23 -8.74 -3.11
N THR A 306 -16.55 -8.89 -3.05
CA THR A 306 -17.53 -7.86 -3.47
C THR A 306 -18.20 -7.16 -2.28
N GLU A 307 -18.24 -7.83 -1.13
CA GLU A 307 -18.72 -7.25 0.12
C GLU A 307 -17.79 -7.58 1.30
N GLY A 308 -17.83 -6.78 2.37
CA GLY A 308 -16.82 -6.85 3.42
C GLY A 308 -15.41 -6.64 2.89
N TYR A 309 -14.40 -7.14 3.60
CA TYR A 309 -12.99 -6.91 3.27
C TYR A 309 -12.20 -8.19 3.52
N GLY A 310 -11.41 -8.60 2.53
CA GLY A 310 -10.44 -9.67 2.69
C GLY A 310 -9.13 -9.18 3.30
N ILE A 311 -8.87 -7.86 3.24
CA ILE A 311 -7.66 -7.22 3.77
C ILE A 311 -8.02 -5.96 4.56
N LEU A 312 -7.41 -5.79 5.72
CA LEU A 312 -7.33 -4.54 6.46
C LEU A 312 -5.91 -3.99 6.38
N GLN A 313 -5.76 -2.82 5.76
CA GLN A 313 -4.53 -2.03 5.75
C GLN A 313 -4.59 -1.03 6.91
N PRO A 314 -3.78 -1.17 7.98
CA PRO A 314 -3.68 -0.13 8.99
C PRO A 314 -2.95 1.09 8.43
N ARG A 315 -3.11 2.23 9.10
CA ARG A 315 -2.28 3.40 8.82
C ARG A 315 -0.82 3.05 9.12
N VAL A 316 0.07 3.41 8.20
CA VAL A 316 1.52 3.29 8.42
C VAL A 316 2.09 4.66 8.74
N SER A 317 2.75 4.79 9.88
CA SER A 317 3.50 5.99 10.26
C SER A 317 5.00 5.72 10.30
N VAL A 318 5.77 6.80 10.44
CA VAL A 318 7.22 6.75 10.48
C VAL A 318 7.71 6.92 11.92
N THR A 319 8.70 6.14 12.34
CA THR A 319 9.35 6.32 13.64
C THR A 319 9.96 7.72 13.77
N MET A 320 9.82 8.36 14.94
CA MET A 320 10.46 9.66 15.22
C MET A 320 11.98 9.60 15.02
N ALA A 321 12.61 8.49 15.40
CA ALA A 321 14.05 8.27 15.24
C ALA A 321 14.46 8.24 13.76
N SER A 322 13.73 7.50 12.92
CA SER A 322 14.03 7.44 11.49
C SER A 322 13.81 8.80 10.81
N ALA A 323 12.71 9.48 11.14
CA ALA A 323 12.46 10.81 10.60
C ALA A 323 13.52 11.84 11.01
N ALA A 324 13.99 11.80 12.26
CA ALA A 324 15.07 12.66 12.72
C ALA A 324 16.45 12.29 12.13
N GLY A 325 16.61 11.07 11.62
CA GLY A 325 17.88 10.49 11.20
C GLY A 325 18.59 11.20 10.03
N SER A 326 17.87 11.96 9.20
CA SER A 326 18.50 12.82 8.18
C SER A 326 17.63 14.03 7.80
N LEU A 327 18.24 15.07 7.21
CA LEU A 327 17.49 16.22 6.70
C LEU A 327 16.48 15.81 5.61
N PHE A 328 16.88 14.87 4.76
CA PHE A 328 16.00 14.28 3.76
C PHE A 328 14.80 13.59 4.41
N ALA A 329 15.04 12.74 5.42
CA ALA A 329 13.97 12.06 6.15
C ALA A 329 13.04 13.05 6.85
N ARG A 330 13.56 14.11 7.51
CA ARG A 330 12.72 15.13 8.15
C ARG A 330 11.80 15.85 7.17
N LEU A 331 12.27 16.17 5.97
CA LEU A 331 11.47 16.87 4.96
C LEU A 331 10.43 15.96 4.28
N TYR A 332 10.75 14.68 4.09
CA TYR A 332 9.93 13.74 3.32
C TYR A 332 9.07 12.78 4.15
N ALA A 333 9.43 12.46 5.40
CA ALA A 333 8.69 11.55 6.28
C ALA A 333 7.32 12.08 6.72
N GLY A 334 7.00 13.34 6.38
CA GLY A 334 5.72 13.97 6.73
C GLY A 334 5.70 14.48 8.16
N HIS A 335 4.50 14.78 8.67
CA HIS A 335 4.31 15.10 10.07
C HIS A 335 4.68 13.89 10.93
N THR A 336 5.84 13.96 11.55
CA THR A 336 6.29 13.04 12.57
C THR A 336 5.86 13.57 13.92
N GLY A 337 4.87 12.92 14.50
CA GLY A 337 4.27 13.32 15.75
C GLY A 337 3.06 12.45 16.01
N VAL A 338 3.01 11.91 17.22
CA VAL A 338 1.82 11.28 17.77
C VAL A 338 0.77 12.38 17.87
N ASP A 339 -0.34 12.25 17.14
CA ASP A 339 -1.62 12.63 17.71
C ASP A 339 -2.17 11.34 18.35
N PRO A 340 -1.81 11.02 19.60
CA PRO A 340 -2.20 9.77 20.24
C PRO A 340 -3.69 9.77 20.59
N TYR A 341 -4.36 10.90 20.41
CA TYR A 341 -5.69 11.14 20.88
C TYR A 341 -6.40 12.02 19.86
N THR A 342 -6.97 11.45 18.79
CA THR A 342 -8.45 11.49 18.56
C THR A 342 -8.94 11.28 17.12
N THR A 343 -8.13 11.27 16.05
CA THR A 343 -8.71 11.33 14.68
C THR A 343 -8.32 10.23 13.70
N ALA A 344 -9.35 9.67 13.06
CA ALA A 344 -9.24 8.94 11.80
C ALA A 344 -8.81 9.94 10.72
N VAL A 345 -7.66 9.71 10.08
CA VAL A 345 -7.20 10.52 8.94
C VAL A 345 -8.07 10.19 7.72
N SER A 346 -8.51 11.23 7.00
CA SER A 346 -9.30 11.05 5.78
C SER A 346 -8.45 10.38 4.70
N ASP A 347 -9.02 9.38 4.06
CA ASP A 347 -8.49 8.76 2.86
C ASP A 347 -9.60 8.74 1.81
N THR A 348 -9.36 9.41 0.69
CA THR A 348 -10.36 9.59 -0.36
C THR A 348 -10.92 8.25 -0.85
N TYR A 349 -10.09 7.21 -0.94
CA TYR A 349 -10.55 5.92 -1.44
C TYR A 349 -11.48 5.22 -0.43
N GLN A 350 -11.09 5.19 0.85
CA GLN A 350 -11.90 4.61 1.91
C GLN A 350 -13.20 5.40 2.13
N ASP A 351 -13.12 6.74 2.13
CA ASP A 351 -14.22 7.61 2.50
C ASP A 351 -15.27 7.75 1.38
N LEU A 352 -14.85 7.75 0.11
CA LEU A 352 -15.76 7.80 -1.04
C LEU A 352 -16.22 6.40 -1.48
N PHE A 353 -15.30 5.47 -1.65
CA PHE A 353 -15.57 4.18 -2.30
C PHE A 353 -15.67 3.01 -1.30
N GLY A 354 -15.24 3.19 -0.05
CA GLY A 354 -15.16 2.09 0.90
C GLY A 354 -14.15 1.03 0.45
N GLU A 355 -13.02 1.47 -0.08
CA GLU A 355 -11.89 0.62 -0.45
C GLU A 355 -10.58 1.35 -0.13
N GLY A 356 -9.60 0.68 0.47
CA GLY A 356 -8.24 1.19 0.65
C GLY A 356 -7.28 0.77 -0.48
N ILE A 357 -5.99 1.04 -0.27
CA ILE A 357 -4.87 0.50 -1.06
C ILE A 357 -4.04 -0.35 -0.12
N PHE A 358 -3.78 -1.60 -0.49
CA PHE A 358 -2.88 -2.46 0.27
C PHE A 358 -1.43 -2.13 -0.07
N THR A 359 -0.60 -2.04 0.96
CA THR A 359 0.83 -1.71 0.86
C THR A 359 1.72 -2.82 1.43
N GLY A 360 1.22 -4.07 1.39
CA GLY A 360 1.99 -5.26 1.77
C GLY A 360 2.10 -5.48 3.27
N LYS A 361 1.35 -4.73 4.09
CA LYS A 361 1.34 -4.78 5.56
C LYS A 361 -0.07 -4.69 6.09
N GLY A 362 -0.47 -5.60 6.98
CA GLY A 362 -1.80 -5.59 7.56
C GLY A 362 -2.40 -6.97 7.73
N LEU A 363 -3.67 -6.98 8.14
CA LEU A 363 -4.40 -8.20 8.42
C LEU A 363 -5.14 -8.67 7.17
N TYR A 364 -5.14 -9.96 6.88
CA TYR A 364 -6.00 -10.57 5.86
C TYR A 364 -6.69 -11.83 6.37
N ASP A 365 -7.89 -12.10 5.83
CA ASP A 365 -8.60 -13.37 5.98
C ASP A 365 -8.01 -14.39 5.00
N VAL A 366 -7.47 -15.49 5.54
CA VAL A 366 -6.67 -16.46 4.78
C VAL A 366 -7.48 -17.06 3.62
N ASP A 367 -8.74 -17.41 3.86
CA ASP A 367 -9.59 -18.05 2.86
C ASP A 367 -10.03 -17.06 1.78
N ALA A 368 -10.49 -15.87 2.18
CA ALA A 368 -10.92 -14.86 1.24
C ALA A 368 -9.77 -14.32 0.38
N PHE A 369 -8.58 -14.13 0.97
CA PHE A 369 -7.37 -13.72 0.26
C PHE A 369 -6.96 -14.78 -0.77
N SER A 370 -6.91 -16.05 -0.35
CA SER A 370 -6.51 -17.15 -1.23
C SER A 370 -7.52 -17.34 -2.37
N ALA A 371 -8.83 -17.34 -2.08
CA ALA A 371 -9.88 -17.48 -3.09
C ALA A 371 -9.89 -16.33 -4.11
N ALA A 372 -9.56 -15.10 -3.70
CA ALA A 372 -9.52 -13.95 -4.60
C ALA A 372 -8.33 -13.97 -5.58
N LEU A 373 -7.23 -14.62 -5.18
CA LEU A 373 -5.94 -14.62 -5.89
C LEU A 373 -5.62 -15.92 -6.62
N ASP A 374 -6.26 -17.02 -6.23
CA ASP A 374 -5.96 -18.33 -6.77
C ASP A 374 -5.99 -18.35 -8.31
N GLY A 375 -4.94 -18.90 -8.91
CA GLY A 375 -4.81 -19.03 -10.37
C GLY A 375 -4.89 -17.72 -11.18
N ARG A 376 -4.80 -16.54 -10.57
CA ARG A 376 -4.98 -15.24 -11.28
C ARG A 376 -3.77 -14.81 -12.09
N ILE A 377 -2.58 -15.10 -11.60
CA ILE A 377 -1.34 -14.53 -12.14
C ILE A 377 -0.41 -15.67 -12.57
N PRO A 378 0.17 -15.60 -13.79
CA PRO A 378 1.23 -16.50 -14.18
C PRO A 378 2.43 -16.42 -13.26
N GLU A 379 3.15 -17.52 -13.11
CA GLU A 379 4.34 -17.53 -12.27
C GLU A 379 5.45 -16.60 -12.78
N TYR A 380 6.21 -16.03 -11.86
CA TYR A 380 7.37 -15.16 -12.03
C TYR A 380 7.12 -13.87 -12.80
N THR A 381 5.90 -13.32 -12.70
CA THR A 381 5.50 -12.11 -13.44
C THR A 381 5.38 -10.84 -12.61
N LEU A 382 5.28 -10.95 -11.28
CA LEU A 382 4.88 -9.83 -10.42
C LEU A 382 5.92 -9.51 -9.33
N LEU A 383 6.60 -8.38 -9.49
CA LEU A 383 7.59 -7.85 -8.55
C LEU A 383 6.91 -7.16 -7.36
N SER A 384 5.84 -6.40 -7.61
CA SER A 384 5.03 -5.72 -6.58
C SER A 384 3.61 -6.26 -6.60
N HIS A 385 3.24 -6.97 -5.52
CA HIS A 385 1.99 -7.70 -5.40
C HIS A 385 0.91 -6.91 -4.66
N ASP A 386 1.31 -6.03 -3.73
CA ASP A 386 0.42 -5.35 -2.79
C ASP A 386 -0.84 -4.73 -3.42
N LEU A 387 -0.69 -3.84 -4.41
CA LEU A 387 -1.86 -3.20 -5.05
C LEU A 387 -2.75 -4.25 -5.74
N PHE A 388 -2.15 -5.21 -6.41
CA PHE A 388 -2.87 -6.27 -7.13
C PHE A 388 -3.70 -7.13 -6.18
N GLU A 389 -3.11 -7.52 -5.06
CA GLU A 389 -3.81 -8.28 -4.04
C GLU A 389 -4.96 -7.47 -3.42
N GLY A 390 -4.71 -6.19 -3.14
CA GLY A 390 -5.71 -5.31 -2.58
C GLY A 390 -6.95 -5.08 -3.45
N ILE A 391 -6.79 -4.99 -4.78
CA ILE A 391 -7.93 -4.81 -5.69
C ILE A 391 -8.77 -6.09 -5.87
N HIS A 392 -8.19 -7.27 -5.66
CA HIS A 392 -8.89 -8.56 -5.78
C HIS A 392 -9.52 -9.00 -4.45
N ALA A 393 -8.77 -8.94 -3.36
CA ALA A 393 -9.24 -9.31 -2.02
C ALA A 393 -10.05 -8.20 -1.33
N ARG A 394 -10.15 -7.02 -1.95
CA ARG A 394 -10.84 -5.82 -1.45
C ARG A 394 -10.31 -5.37 -0.08
N THR A 395 -9.40 -4.41 -0.13
CA THR A 395 -8.81 -3.78 1.06
C THR A 395 -9.73 -2.73 1.67
N ALA A 396 -9.76 -2.64 3.00
CA ALA A 396 -10.15 -1.43 3.72
C ALA A 396 -8.93 -0.74 4.34
N LEU A 397 -8.93 0.59 4.36
CA LEU A 397 -8.02 1.34 5.22
C LEU A 397 -8.60 1.46 6.63
N VAL A 398 -7.80 1.11 7.63
CA VAL A 398 -8.07 1.31 9.05
C VAL A 398 -7.23 2.48 9.54
N SER A 399 -7.81 3.68 9.50
CA SER A 399 -7.06 4.92 9.80
C SER A 399 -6.84 5.19 11.30
N ASP A 400 -7.50 4.44 12.18
CA ASP A 400 -7.41 4.56 13.64
C ASP A 400 -6.67 3.39 14.31
N VAL A 401 -5.99 2.54 13.52
CA VAL A 401 -4.99 1.57 13.98
C VAL A 401 -3.70 1.83 13.22
N GLU A 402 -2.59 1.85 13.93
CA GLU A 402 -1.30 2.29 13.41
C GLU A 402 -0.29 1.13 13.40
N LEU A 403 0.48 1.04 12.32
CA LEU A 403 1.75 0.33 12.22
C LEU A 403 2.85 1.37 12.07
N VAL A 404 4.04 1.06 12.58
CA VAL A 404 5.16 2.01 12.54
C VAL A 404 6.32 1.41 11.75
N ASP A 405 6.78 2.15 10.75
CA ASP A 405 7.88 1.80 9.85
C ASP A 405 9.05 2.78 9.97
N ASP A 406 10.19 2.39 9.42
CA ASP A 406 11.29 3.31 9.17
C ASP A 406 11.21 3.96 7.78
N TYR A 407 11.65 5.22 7.69
CA TYR A 407 11.79 5.97 6.46
C TYR A 407 13.21 5.85 5.87
N PRO A 408 13.38 5.86 4.54
CA PRO A 408 14.70 5.84 3.92
C PRO A 408 15.59 7.00 4.39
N ALA A 409 16.77 6.65 4.93
CA ALA A 409 17.71 7.65 5.46
C ALA A 409 18.36 8.53 4.37
N SER A 410 18.37 8.12 3.10
CA SER A 410 19.03 8.84 2.00
C SER A 410 18.19 8.95 0.72
N VAL A 411 18.49 9.97 -0.09
CA VAL A 411 17.89 10.19 -1.42
C VAL A 411 18.10 8.97 -2.34
N LEU A 412 19.29 8.36 -2.30
CA LEU A 412 19.60 7.19 -3.14
C LEU A 412 18.81 5.95 -2.72
N ALA A 413 18.63 5.73 -1.42
CA ALA A 413 17.78 4.63 -0.93
C ALA A 413 16.32 4.83 -1.35
N HIS A 414 15.82 6.07 -1.26
CA HIS A 414 14.48 6.42 -1.71
C HIS A 414 14.32 6.22 -3.23
N ALA A 415 15.26 6.71 -4.05
CA ALA A 415 15.26 6.57 -5.50
C ALA A 415 15.25 5.10 -5.95
N ARG A 416 16.03 4.22 -5.30
CA ARG A 416 16.03 2.77 -5.58
C ARG A 416 14.69 2.11 -5.24
N ARG A 417 14.08 2.50 -4.11
CA ARG A 417 12.74 2.01 -3.71
C ARG A 417 11.69 2.41 -4.74
N GLN A 418 11.69 3.67 -5.17
CA GLN A 418 10.79 4.18 -6.23
C GLN A 418 11.00 3.46 -7.56
N HIS A 419 12.27 3.27 -7.99
CA HIS A 419 12.58 2.55 -9.23
C HIS A 419 11.98 1.13 -9.22
N ARG A 420 12.14 0.39 -8.12
CA ARG A 420 11.54 -0.94 -7.96
C ARG A 420 10.01 -0.91 -8.02
N TRP A 421 9.38 0.04 -7.32
CA TRP A 421 7.92 0.16 -7.29
C TRP A 421 7.34 0.46 -8.67
N VAL A 422 7.94 1.40 -9.40
CA VAL A 422 7.52 1.71 -10.78
C VAL A 422 7.67 0.50 -11.69
N ARG A 423 8.74 -0.30 -11.56
CA ARG A 423 8.85 -1.55 -12.32
C ARG A 423 7.69 -2.52 -12.01
N GLY A 424 7.33 -2.66 -10.73
CA GLY A 424 6.20 -3.48 -10.31
C GLY A 424 4.85 -2.96 -10.83
N ASP A 425 4.61 -1.65 -10.76
CA ASP A 425 3.37 -1.03 -11.27
C ASP A 425 3.18 -1.29 -12.77
N TRP A 426 4.25 -1.17 -13.55
CA TRP A 426 4.20 -1.39 -14.99
C TRP A 426 4.01 -2.86 -15.39
N GLN A 427 4.29 -3.82 -14.51
CA GLN A 427 4.03 -5.25 -14.79
C GLN A 427 2.54 -5.58 -14.85
N ILE A 428 1.70 -4.83 -14.14
CA ILE A 428 0.25 -5.02 -14.16
C ILE A 428 -0.45 -4.14 -15.21
N LEU A 429 0.30 -3.50 -16.12
CA LEU A 429 -0.24 -2.67 -17.21
C LEU A 429 -1.38 -3.36 -17.99
N LEU A 430 -1.25 -4.65 -18.27
CA LEU A 430 -2.25 -5.41 -19.04
C LEU A 430 -3.59 -5.55 -18.32
N TRP A 431 -3.64 -5.35 -16.99
CA TRP A 431 -4.87 -5.29 -16.21
C TRP A 431 -5.66 -3.99 -16.40
N LEU A 432 -5.19 -3.09 -17.26
CA LEU A 432 -6.00 -2.02 -17.83
C LEU A 432 -6.76 -2.44 -19.09
N LEU A 433 -6.54 -3.63 -19.64
CA LEU A 433 -7.21 -4.10 -20.84
C LEU A 433 -8.46 -4.95 -20.51
N PRO A 434 -9.41 -5.13 -21.45
CA PRO A 434 -10.59 -5.96 -21.24
C PRO A 434 -10.31 -7.46 -21.05
N TRP A 435 -9.12 -7.93 -21.45
CA TRP A 435 -8.70 -9.33 -21.39
C TRP A 435 -7.31 -9.45 -20.78
N VAL A 436 -7.13 -10.41 -19.87
CA VAL A 436 -5.89 -10.66 -19.11
C VAL A 436 -5.54 -12.15 -19.14
N ARG A 437 -4.29 -12.49 -18.82
CA ARG A 437 -3.85 -13.90 -18.75
C ARG A 437 -3.97 -14.41 -17.33
N ASN A 438 -4.57 -15.59 -17.17
CA ASN A 438 -4.59 -16.32 -15.91
C ASN A 438 -3.29 -17.13 -15.70
N ARG A 439 -3.16 -17.82 -14.56
CA ARG A 439 -1.98 -18.65 -14.23
C ARG A 439 -1.67 -19.70 -15.29
N ALA A 440 -2.70 -20.35 -15.84
CA ALA A 440 -2.56 -21.35 -16.90
C ALA A 440 -2.21 -20.75 -18.29
N GLY A 441 -2.09 -19.43 -18.40
CA GLY A 441 -1.81 -18.72 -19.65
C GLY A 441 -3.04 -18.48 -20.53
N GLY A 442 -4.22 -18.95 -20.11
CA GLY A 442 -5.49 -18.71 -20.78
C GLY A 442 -5.95 -17.25 -20.65
N LEU A 443 -6.65 -16.75 -21.68
CA LEU A 443 -7.24 -15.41 -21.64
C LEU A 443 -8.56 -15.43 -20.87
N GLU A 444 -8.68 -14.54 -19.89
CA GLU A 444 -9.90 -14.31 -19.14
C GLU A 444 -10.35 -12.84 -19.25
N ARG A 445 -11.65 -12.60 -19.14
CA ARG A 445 -12.19 -11.24 -19.14
C ARG A 445 -11.79 -10.55 -17.85
N ASN A 446 -11.27 -9.33 -17.98
CA ASN A 446 -10.96 -8.48 -16.85
C ASN A 446 -12.26 -7.95 -16.22
N ARG A 447 -12.52 -8.35 -14.97
CA ARG A 447 -13.72 -8.00 -14.20
C ARG A 447 -13.43 -6.97 -13.10
N LEU A 448 -12.30 -6.28 -13.16
CA LEU A 448 -11.97 -5.22 -12.22
C LEU A 448 -12.94 -4.04 -12.37
N PRO A 449 -13.46 -3.49 -11.24
CA PRO A 449 -14.19 -2.24 -11.25
C PRO A 449 -13.40 -1.11 -11.88
N LEU A 450 -14.12 -0.10 -12.38
CA LEU A 450 -13.51 1.10 -12.95
C LEU A 450 -12.57 1.79 -11.95
N ILE A 451 -12.94 1.86 -10.67
CA ILE A 451 -12.09 2.49 -9.65
C ILE A 451 -10.81 1.68 -9.37
N SER A 452 -10.87 0.36 -9.46
CA SER A 452 -9.68 -0.50 -9.31
C SER A 452 -8.73 -0.35 -10.50
N ARG A 453 -9.27 -0.25 -11.73
CA ARG A 453 -8.48 0.07 -12.93
C ARG A 453 -7.89 1.49 -12.85
N TRP A 454 -8.62 2.43 -12.26
CA TRP A 454 -8.09 3.77 -11.99
C TRP A 454 -6.88 3.75 -11.04
N LYS A 455 -6.90 2.95 -9.96
CA LYS A 455 -5.75 2.82 -9.06
C LYS A 455 -4.48 2.38 -9.81
N ILE A 456 -4.62 1.40 -10.73
CA ILE A 456 -3.52 0.97 -11.60
C ILE A 456 -3.07 2.12 -12.52
N LEU A 457 -4.03 2.76 -13.21
CA LEU A 457 -3.73 3.85 -14.15
C LEU A 457 -3.05 5.05 -13.45
N ASP A 458 -3.47 5.42 -12.24
CA ASP A 458 -2.87 6.52 -11.49
C ASP A 458 -1.42 6.24 -11.13
N ASN A 459 -1.07 5.00 -10.75
CA ASN A 459 0.33 4.63 -10.49
C ASN A 459 1.20 4.79 -11.75
N LEU A 460 0.72 4.30 -12.91
CA LEU A 460 1.42 4.46 -14.18
C LEU A 460 1.56 5.94 -14.57
N ARG A 461 0.46 6.70 -14.48
CA ARG A 461 0.42 8.14 -14.76
C ARG A 461 1.42 8.90 -13.88
N ARG A 462 1.44 8.64 -12.57
CA ARG A 462 2.35 9.28 -11.60
C ARG A 462 3.82 9.09 -12.00
N SER A 463 4.19 7.90 -12.47
CA SER A 463 5.55 7.64 -12.97
C SER A 463 5.89 8.43 -14.25
N LEU A 464 4.89 8.83 -15.04
CA LEU A 464 5.08 9.61 -16.27
C LEU A 464 5.10 11.13 -16.02
N VAL A 465 4.66 11.61 -14.86
CA VAL A 465 4.61 13.05 -14.55
C VAL A 465 6.01 13.70 -14.57
N PRO A 466 7.05 13.16 -13.89
CA PRO A 466 8.38 13.77 -13.94
C PRO A 466 8.97 13.89 -15.36
N PRO A 467 8.98 12.83 -16.21
CA PRO A 467 9.50 12.97 -17.57
C PRO A 467 8.65 13.87 -18.46
N ALA A 468 7.32 13.86 -18.32
CA ALA A 468 6.46 14.78 -19.08
C ALA A 468 6.69 16.25 -18.67
N THR A 469 6.92 16.51 -17.38
CA THR A 469 7.18 17.86 -16.86
C THR A 469 8.54 18.38 -17.32
N ALA A 470 9.57 17.52 -17.29
CA ALA A 470 10.90 17.85 -17.82
C ALA A 470 10.84 18.11 -19.34
N ALA A 471 10.15 17.26 -20.10
CA ALA A 471 9.96 17.45 -21.54
C ALA A 471 9.20 18.74 -21.85
N LEU A 472 8.14 19.05 -21.08
CA LEU A 472 7.37 20.28 -21.21
C LEU A 472 8.23 21.52 -20.97
N LEU A 473 9.09 21.54 -19.96
CA LEU A 473 10.02 22.66 -19.70
C LEU A 473 11.06 22.80 -20.81
N LEU A 474 11.66 21.69 -21.26
CA LEU A 474 12.61 21.73 -22.37
C LEU A 474 11.98 22.28 -23.65
N LEU A 475 10.77 21.83 -23.98
CA LEU A 475 10.03 22.31 -25.15
C LEU A 475 9.53 23.74 -24.95
N ALA A 476 9.13 24.14 -23.74
CA ALA A 476 8.78 25.52 -23.40
C ALA A 476 9.90 26.51 -23.72
N TRP A 477 11.15 26.10 -23.52
CA TRP A 477 12.32 26.95 -23.75
C TRP A 477 12.84 26.91 -25.18
N THR A 478 12.43 25.93 -25.99
CA THR A 478 13.06 25.66 -27.31
C THR A 478 12.10 25.68 -28.50
N ALA A 479 10.87 25.22 -28.33
CA ALA A 479 9.99 24.88 -29.46
C ALA A 479 8.53 25.31 -29.29
N LEU A 480 8.01 25.39 -28.06
CA LEU A 480 6.63 25.78 -27.82
C LEU A 480 6.39 27.25 -28.19
N PRO A 481 5.19 27.58 -28.70
CA PRO A 481 4.89 28.89 -29.22
C PRO A 481 4.70 29.91 -28.10
N GLY A 482 4.93 31.19 -28.42
CA GLY A 482 4.73 32.30 -27.47
C GLY A 482 5.87 32.45 -26.48
N SER A 483 5.55 32.83 -25.24
CA SER A 483 6.54 33.14 -24.22
C SER A 483 6.91 31.92 -23.39
N ALA A 484 8.20 31.57 -23.40
CA ALA A 484 8.79 30.56 -22.51
C ALA A 484 8.46 30.80 -21.03
N ALA A 485 8.34 32.07 -20.61
CA ALA A 485 8.01 32.44 -19.24
C ALA A 485 6.58 32.02 -18.86
N VAL A 486 5.61 32.09 -19.77
CA VAL A 486 4.22 31.70 -19.52
C VAL A 486 4.13 30.19 -19.27
N TRP A 487 4.77 29.40 -20.13
CA TRP A 487 4.83 27.94 -19.96
C TRP A 487 5.56 27.54 -18.68
N THR A 488 6.69 28.18 -18.38
CA THR A 488 7.45 27.94 -17.15
C THR A 488 6.60 28.29 -15.92
N ALA A 489 5.91 29.43 -15.92
CA ALA A 489 5.03 29.84 -14.83
C ALA A 489 3.87 28.86 -14.64
N ALA A 490 3.27 28.33 -15.71
CA ALA A 490 2.23 27.32 -15.63
C ALA A 490 2.72 26.02 -14.96
N VAL A 491 3.91 25.54 -15.34
CA VAL A 491 4.54 24.36 -14.70
C VAL A 491 4.83 24.62 -13.23
N LEU A 492 5.44 25.77 -12.91
CA LEU A 492 5.77 26.14 -11.53
C LEU A 492 4.52 26.29 -10.67
N ALA A 493 3.43 26.84 -11.21
CA ALA A 493 2.15 26.89 -10.52
C ALA A 493 1.63 25.47 -10.21
N GLY A 494 1.70 24.55 -11.17
CA GLY A 494 1.35 23.14 -10.94
C GLY A 494 2.15 22.50 -9.81
N LEU A 495 3.48 22.63 -9.87
CA LEU A 495 4.40 22.07 -8.86
C LEU A 495 4.27 22.73 -7.48
N ALA A 496 3.87 24.00 -7.44
CA ALA A 496 3.67 24.74 -6.20
C ALA A 496 2.39 24.37 -5.44
N PHE A 497 1.60 23.39 -5.90
CA PHE A 497 0.36 22.98 -5.22
C PHE A 497 0.52 22.74 -3.70
N PRO A 498 1.58 22.08 -3.17
CA PRO A 498 1.76 21.90 -1.74
C PRO A 498 1.84 23.21 -0.93
N VAL A 499 2.18 24.33 -1.58
CA VAL A 499 2.28 25.67 -0.97
C VAL A 499 0.90 26.31 -0.82
N TYR A 500 -0.07 25.95 -1.65
CA TYR A 500 -1.39 26.60 -1.64
C TYR A 500 -2.18 26.35 -0.35
N PRO A 501 -2.24 25.14 0.22
CA PRO A 501 -2.91 24.89 1.49
C PRO A 501 -2.44 25.75 2.67
N PRO A 502 -1.14 25.76 3.04
CA PRO A 502 -0.69 26.60 4.17
C PRO A 502 -0.87 28.08 3.86
N LEU A 503 -0.70 28.51 2.60
CA LEU A 503 -0.95 29.90 2.21
C LEU A 503 -2.42 30.30 2.40
N LEU A 504 -3.35 29.46 1.95
CA LEU A 504 -4.79 29.69 2.13
C LEU A 504 -5.17 29.66 3.61
N ALA A 505 -4.56 28.80 4.42
CA ALA A 505 -4.76 28.77 5.86
C ALA A 505 -4.34 30.12 6.49
N ILE A 506 -3.12 30.60 6.18
CA ILE A 506 -2.62 31.90 6.65
C ILE A 506 -3.58 33.04 6.26
N LEU A 507 -4.10 33.03 5.03
CA LEU A 507 -5.06 34.03 4.54
C LEU A 507 -6.43 33.94 5.22
N ALA A 508 -6.91 32.73 5.53
CA ALA A 508 -8.17 32.50 6.22
C ALA A 508 -8.10 32.89 7.72
N GLY A 509 -6.91 32.91 8.29
CA GLY A 509 -6.67 33.24 9.69
C GLY A 509 -6.84 32.03 10.63
N PRO A 510 -6.50 32.20 11.93
CA PRO A 510 -6.56 31.12 12.91
C PRO A 510 -7.99 30.69 13.22
N ASP A 511 -8.15 29.42 13.59
CA ASP A 511 -9.36 28.95 14.26
C ASP A 511 -9.59 29.71 15.58
N ARG A 512 -10.85 29.91 15.95
CA ARG A 512 -11.25 30.70 17.13
C ARG A 512 -10.66 30.22 18.47
N HIS A 513 -10.18 28.98 18.51
CA HIS A 513 -9.65 28.33 19.71
C HIS A 513 -8.12 28.23 19.72
N LEU A 514 -7.43 28.68 18.66
CA LEU A 514 -5.98 28.55 18.54
C LEU A 514 -5.30 29.92 18.72
N PRO A 515 -4.33 30.08 19.65
CA PRO A 515 -3.60 31.32 19.80
C PRO A 515 -2.89 31.72 18.50
N GLY A 516 -3.06 32.97 18.06
CA GLY A 516 -2.55 33.44 16.76
C GLY A 516 -1.04 33.24 16.55
N ARG A 517 -0.22 33.33 17.60
CA ARG A 517 1.23 33.05 17.53
C ARG A 517 1.52 31.57 17.25
N VAL A 518 0.76 30.66 17.86
CA VAL A 518 0.90 29.21 17.65
C VAL A 518 0.47 28.84 16.24
N PHE A 519 -0.66 29.41 15.79
CA PHE A 519 -1.14 29.28 14.43
C PHE A 519 -0.12 29.76 13.39
N LEU A 520 0.40 30.99 13.53
CA LEU A 520 1.35 31.55 12.57
C LEU A 520 2.66 30.76 12.52
N ARG A 521 3.13 30.26 13.67
CA ARG A 521 4.31 29.40 13.72
C ARG A 521 4.07 28.07 13.01
N ALA A 522 2.97 27.39 13.32
CA ALA A 522 2.64 26.11 12.69
C ALA A 522 2.45 26.26 11.17
N ALA A 523 1.69 27.26 10.73
CA ALA A 523 1.48 27.53 9.32
C ALA A 523 2.77 27.97 8.60
N GLY A 524 3.65 28.70 9.29
CA GLY A 524 4.98 29.06 8.79
C GLY A 524 5.90 27.86 8.63
N ASP A 525 5.92 26.94 9.60
CA ASP A 525 6.69 25.70 9.53
C ASP A 525 6.16 24.79 8.39
N GLU A 526 4.84 24.66 8.26
CA GLU A 526 4.21 23.94 7.14
C GLU A 526 4.57 24.56 5.78
N LEU A 527 4.53 25.90 5.67
CA LEU A 527 4.88 26.62 4.46
C LEU A 527 6.37 26.43 4.11
N ALA A 528 7.27 26.49 5.10
CA ALA A 528 8.69 26.26 4.90
C ALA A 528 8.98 24.84 4.41
N VAL A 529 8.32 23.84 4.99
CA VAL A 529 8.41 22.44 4.53
C VAL A 529 7.85 22.30 3.12
N ALA A 530 6.72 22.93 2.80
CA ALA A 530 6.13 22.90 1.46
C ALA A 530 7.07 23.51 0.41
N LEU A 531 7.64 24.68 0.69
CA LEU A 531 8.62 25.34 -0.19
C LEU A 531 9.89 24.50 -0.37
N ALA A 532 10.41 23.91 0.71
CA ALA A 532 11.55 23.01 0.63
C ALA A 532 11.27 21.79 -0.26
N ARG A 533 10.08 21.19 -0.16
CA ARG A 533 9.66 20.07 -1.01
C ARG A 533 9.58 20.46 -2.48
N VAL A 534 8.99 21.62 -2.79
CA VAL A 534 8.93 22.13 -4.18
C VAL A 534 10.33 22.38 -4.71
N GLY A 535 11.21 23.00 -3.92
CA GLY A 535 12.62 23.21 -4.29
C GLY A 535 13.35 21.90 -4.59
N LEU A 536 13.20 20.89 -3.73
CA LEU A 536 13.81 19.57 -3.95
C LEU A 536 13.21 18.85 -5.15
N GLN A 537 11.90 18.96 -5.39
CA GLN A 537 11.26 18.39 -6.58
C GLN A 537 11.81 19.02 -7.86
N LEU A 538 12.07 20.33 -7.88
CA LEU A 538 12.71 21.02 -9.01
C LEU A 538 14.16 20.58 -9.20
N VAL A 539 14.96 20.56 -8.13
CA VAL A 539 16.37 20.15 -8.17
C VAL A 539 16.53 18.72 -8.68
N PHE A 540 15.66 17.81 -8.25
CA PHE A 540 15.71 16.40 -8.65
C PHE A 540 14.84 16.06 -9.88
N LEU A 541 14.20 17.03 -10.52
CA LEU A 541 13.26 16.75 -11.61
C LEU A 541 13.91 15.94 -12.75
N ALA A 542 15.09 16.36 -13.20
CA ALA A 542 15.80 15.69 -14.30
C ALA A 542 16.25 14.27 -13.91
N SER A 543 16.75 14.08 -12.68
CA SER A 543 17.19 12.77 -12.21
C SER A 543 16.02 11.82 -11.98
N GLN A 544 14.90 12.31 -11.45
CA GLN A 544 13.65 11.55 -11.33
C GLN A 544 13.10 11.19 -12.71
N ALA A 545 13.03 12.12 -13.65
CA ALA A 545 12.58 11.87 -15.02
C ALA A 545 13.38 10.73 -15.68
N TRP A 546 14.71 10.78 -15.59
CA TRP A 546 15.57 9.71 -16.09
C TRP A 546 15.30 8.37 -15.41
N GLN A 547 15.22 8.34 -14.08
CA GLN A 547 14.97 7.12 -13.31
C GLN A 547 13.62 6.48 -13.68
N MET A 548 12.57 7.30 -13.86
CA MET A 548 11.25 6.83 -14.27
C MET A 548 11.30 6.25 -15.69
N VAL A 549 11.86 6.97 -16.67
CA VAL A 549 12.00 6.48 -18.05
C VAL A 549 12.80 5.18 -18.11
N HIS A 550 13.87 5.08 -17.33
CA HIS A 550 14.67 3.87 -17.25
C HIS A 550 13.86 2.71 -16.65
N ALA A 551 13.15 2.91 -15.54
CA ALA A 551 12.30 1.88 -14.93
C ALA A 551 11.23 1.37 -15.91
N ILE A 552 10.56 2.29 -16.62
CA ILE A 552 9.50 2.00 -17.59
C ILE A 552 10.07 1.21 -18.77
N THR A 553 11.09 1.73 -19.42
CA THR A 553 11.70 1.11 -20.63
C THR A 553 12.21 -0.30 -20.33
N VAL A 554 12.92 -0.48 -19.21
CA VAL A 554 13.42 -1.79 -18.80
C VAL A 554 12.26 -2.74 -18.53
N THR A 555 11.20 -2.30 -17.87
CA THR A 555 10.04 -3.16 -17.58
C THR A 555 9.31 -3.57 -18.84
N LEU A 556 9.05 -2.63 -19.76
CA LEU A 556 8.40 -2.93 -21.04
C LEU A 556 9.21 -3.94 -21.87
N ALA A 557 10.55 -3.77 -21.93
CA ALA A 557 11.43 -4.75 -22.58
C ALA A 557 11.40 -6.12 -21.90
N ARG A 558 11.29 -6.16 -20.56
CA ARG A 558 11.19 -7.41 -19.79
C ARG A 558 9.85 -8.10 -19.91
N LEU A 559 8.75 -7.36 -20.08
CA LEU A 559 7.44 -7.95 -20.35
C LEU A 559 7.40 -8.67 -21.70
N VAL A 560 8.17 -8.19 -22.68
CA VAL A 560 8.34 -8.86 -23.98
C VAL A 560 9.27 -10.06 -23.86
N THR A 561 10.45 -9.88 -23.26
CA THR A 561 11.48 -10.94 -23.17
C THR A 561 11.18 -12.01 -22.13
N ARG A 562 10.31 -11.72 -21.16
CA ARG A 562 10.00 -12.54 -19.97
C ARG A 562 11.24 -12.97 -19.17
N ARG A 563 12.24 -12.11 -19.12
CA ARG A 563 13.48 -12.31 -18.35
C ARG A 563 13.64 -11.22 -17.30
N ARG A 564 14.16 -11.58 -16.13
CA ARG A 564 14.49 -10.65 -15.04
C ARG A 564 13.31 -9.81 -14.54
N LEU A 565 12.09 -10.35 -14.59
CA LEU A 565 10.87 -9.66 -14.15
C LEU A 565 10.85 -9.48 -12.63
N LEU A 566 11.41 -10.43 -11.89
CA LEU A 566 11.50 -10.39 -10.44
C LEU A 566 12.83 -9.80 -9.94
N GLU A 567 13.71 -9.28 -10.81
CA GLU A 567 15.02 -8.79 -10.38
C GLU A 567 14.88 -7.76 -9.27
N TRP A 568 15.43 -8.11 -8.11
CA TRP A 568 15.43 -7.29 -6.91
C TRP A 568 16.87 -7.14 -6.41
N GLU A 569 17.30 -5.89 -6.22
CA GLU A 569 18.53 -5.60 -5.49
C GLU A 569 18.16 -5.49 -4.00
N THR A 570 18.67 -6.41 -3.16
CA THR A 570 18.46 -6.33 -1.71
C THR A 570 19.18 -5.11 -1.15
N ALA A 571 18.61 -4.48 -0.12
CA ALA A 571 19.25 -3.33 0.55
C ALA A 571 20.68 -3.66 1.01
N ALA A 572 20.91 -4.89 1.47
CA ALA A 572 22.23 -5.42 1.81
C ALA A 572 23.21 -5.46 0.62
N ARG A 573 22.77 -5.93 -0.57
CA ARG A 573 23.61 -5.88 -1.79
C ARG A 573 23.89 -4.44 -2.23
N SER A 574 22.91 -3.54 -2.14
CA SER A 574 23.12 -2.13 -2.47
C SER A 574 24.02 -1.41 -1.48
N ALA A 575 23.98 -1.75 -0.18
CA ALA A 575 24.88 -1.23 0.85
C ALA A 575 26.30 -1.76 0.66
N ALA A 576 26.47 -3.06 0.36
CA ALA A 576 27.77 -3.65 0.02
C ALA A 576 28.36 -3.08 -1.28
N ARG A 577 27.52 -2.71 -2.26
CA ARG A 577 27.95 -2.05 -3.49
C ARG A 577 28.27 -0.57 -3.27
N ALA A 578 27.53 0.11 -2.39
CA ALA A 578 27.79 1.49 -1.99
C ALA A 578 29.04 1.62 -1.11
N SER A 579 29.33 0.64 -0.24
CA SER A 579 30.58 0.61 0.53
C SER A 579 31.78 0.32 -0.37
N ARG A 580 31.63 -0.57 -1.36
CA ARG A 580 32.65 -0.79 -2.41
C ARG A 580 32.86 0.44 -3.31
N ALA A 581 31.80 1.20 -3.62
CA ALA A 581 31.90 2.44 -4.38
C ALA A 581 32.40 3.64 -3.53
N GLY A 582 32.15 3.62 -2.22
CA GLY A 582 32.56 4.64 -1.24
C GLY A 582 34.00 4.49 -0.74
N GLY A 583 34.74 3.47 -1.21
CA GLY A 583 36.17 3.27 -0.94
C GLY A 583 37.09 4.37 -1.50
N ARG A 584 36.54 5.39 -2.17
CA ARG A 584 37.25 6.64 -2.49
C ARG A 584 36.47 7.84 -1.99
N GLY A 585 36.76 8.19 -0.73
CA GLY A 585 36.71 9.55 -0.20
C GLY A 585 35.47 10.38 -0.50
N VAL A 586 34.39 10.17 0.23
CA VAL A 586 33.41 11.23 0.49
C VAL A 586 33.08 11.21 1.98
N ARG A 587 33.59 12.21 2.71
CA ARG A 587 33.20 12.46 4.10
C ARG A 587 31.72 12.87 4.13
N PRO A 588 30.92 12.40 5.11
CA PRO A 588 29.53 12.81 5.24
C PRO A 588 29.45 14.28 5.68
N PHE A 589 28.68 15.08 4.96
CA PHE A 589 28.15 16.38 5.37
C PHE A 589 26.64 16.24 5.58
#